data_AF-A0A0F8ZD97-F1
#
_entry.id   AF-A0A0F8ZD97-F1
#
_cell.length_a   1.000
_cell.length_b   1.000
_cell.length_c   1.000
_cell.angle_alpha   90.00
_cell.angle_beta   90.00
_cell.angle_gamma   90.00
#
_symmetry.space_group_name_H-M   'P 1'
#
loop_
_entity.id
_entity.type
_entity.pdbx_description
1 polymer ?
#
loop_
_entity_poly.entity_id
_entity_poly.type
_entity_poly.pdbx_seq_one_letter_code
_entity_poly.pdbx_strand_id
1 'polypeptide(L)'
;MGQNAKDMDFVNLQQMAIKAVALQYRIPLPLVVDENQTLDNFKQGRLALYDDAVIPLSQVIFGGLGELLLPRYGLDPAEARIAFDPDKVTALVTRRNEELLKRSQINVDTKNEMRALIGREPVGAEGDTLLVPATMVPLGTDLFTDDNERDILEITE
;
A
#
# COMPACT_ATOMS: atom_id res chain seq x y z
N MET A 1 -43.96 8.39 24.27
CA MET A 1 -43.80 7.16 25.07
C MET A 1 -42.32 6.99 25.32
N GLY A 2 -41.89 7.06 26.59
CA GLY A 2 -40.47 7.01 26.93
C GLY A 2 -39.89 5.64 26.64
N GLN A 3 -38.75 5.58 25.96
CA GLN A 3 -37.98 4.34 25.83
C GLN A 3 -37.71 3.79 27.23
N ASN A 4 -38.16 2.57 27.48
CA ASN A 4 -37.92 1.89 28.73
C ASN A 4 -36.41 1.59 28.82
N ALA A 5 -35.80 1.64 30.01
CA ALA A 5 -34.37 1.37 30.19
C ALA A 5 -33.93 0.02 29.59
N LYS A 6 -34.86 -0.95 29.54
CA LYS A 6 -34.66 -2.26 28.89
C LYS A 6 -34.52 -2.19 27.37
N ASP A 7 -35.26 -1.30 26.71
CA ASP A 7 -35.20 -1.17 25.25
C ASP A 7 -33.85 -0.58 24.81
N MET A 8 -33.32 0.36 25.60
CA MET A 8 -31.98 0.93 25.39
C MET A 8 -30.87 -0.12 25.59
N ASP A 9 -30.97 -0.96 26.61
CA ASP A 9 -29.98 -2.00 26.88
C ASP A 9 -29.95 -3.06 25.76
N PHE A 10 -31.13 -3.42 25.22
CA PHE A 10 -31.22 -4.35 24.09
C PHE A 10 -30.60 -3.79 22.80
N VAL A 11 -30.82 -2.51 22.51
CA VAL A 11 -30.19 -1.82 21.36
C VAL A 11 -28.67 -1.83 21.49
N ASN A 12 -28.14 -1.52 22.69
CA ASN A 12 -26.70 -1.55 22.94
C ASN A 12 -26.12 -2.96 22.73
N LEU A 13 -26.82 -3.99 23.22
CA LEU A 13 -26.39 -5.38 23.07
C LEU A 13 -26.35 -5.79 21.59
N GLN A 14 -27.35 -5.41 20.80
CA GLN A 14 -27.35 -5.64 19.34
C GLN A 14 -26.18 -4.94 18.65
N GLN A 15 -25.90 -3.67 18.99
CA GLN A 15 -24.76 -2.95 18.43
C GLN A 15 -23.42 -3.62 18.78
N MET A 16 -23.26 -4.10 20.01
CA MET A 16 -22.07 -4.86 20.43
C MET A 16 -21.93 -6.17 19.63
N ALA A 17 -23.03 -6.89 19.42
CA ALA A 17 -23.02 -8.12 18.63
C ALA A 17 -22.61 -7.87 17.17
N ILE A 18 -23.13 -6.81 16.53
CA ILE A 18 -22.73 -6.41 15.18
C ILE A 18 -21.22 -6.11 15.11
N LYS A 19 -20.71 -5.33 16.07
CA LYS A 19 -19.27 -5.00 16.15
C LYS A 19 -18.41 -6.27 16.34
N ALA A 20 -18.83 -7.21 17.17
CA ALA A 20 -18.12 -8.46 17.38
C ALA A 20 -18.05 -9.33 16.11
N VAL A 21 -19.16 -9.45 15.37
CA VAL A 21 -19.18 -10.20 14.10
C VAL A 21 -18.30 -9.52 13.05
N ALA A 22 -18.34 -8.20 12.94
CA ALA A 22 -17.50 -7.45 12.00
C ALA A 22 -16.01 -7.69 12.25
N LEU A 23 -15.58 -7.65 13.52
CA LEU A 23 -14.19 -7.89 13.91
C LEU A 23 -13.73 -9.31 13.59
N GLN A 24 -14.59 -10.32 13.75
CA GLN A 24 -14.25 -11.71 13.41
C GLN A 24 -13.90 -11.89 11.92
N TYR A 25 -14.58 -11.15 11.05
CA TYR A 25 -14.31 -11.14 9.60
C TYR A 25 -13.30 -10.06 9.17
N ARG A 26 -12.65 -9.40 10.14
CA ARG A 26 -11.69 -8.31 9.89
C ARG A 26 -12.28 -7.17 9.06
N ILE A 27 -13.58 -6.91 9.23
CA ILE A 27 -14.27 -5.80 8.59
C ILE A 27 -14.11 -4.56 9.50
N PRO A 28 -13.50 -3.47 9.01
CA PRO A 28 -13.33 -2.26 9.82
C PRO A 28 -14.66 -1.66 10.25
N LEU A 29 -14.78 -1.35 11.54
CA LEU A 29 -15.99 -0.77 12.14
C LEU A 29 -16.50 0.50 11.45
N PRO A 30 -15.65 1.41 10.94
CA PRO A 30 -16.15 2.57 10.20
C PRO A 30 -17.04 2.18 9.01
N LEU A 31 -16.84 1.02 8.37
CA LEU A 31 -17.69 0.60 7.25
C LEU A 31 -19.04 0.00 7.68
N VAL A 32 -19.21 -0.28 8.98
CA VAL A 32 -20.35 -1.01 9.53
C VAL A 32 -21.25 -0.11 10.37
N VAL A 33 -20.67 0.87 11.05
CA VAL A 33 -21.37 1.74 12.01
C VAL A 33 -21.27 3.19 11.54
N ASP A 34 -22.41 3.88 11.48
CA ASP A 34 -22.54 5.26 10.98
C ASP A 34 -22.27 6.33 12.05
N GLU A 35 -21.94 5.91 13.28
CA GLU A 35 -21.69 6.82 14.40
C GLU A 35 -20.40 7.63 14.14
N ASN A 36 -20.57 8.87 13.67
CA ASN A 36 -19.52 9.85 13.38
C ASN A 36 -18.51 9.43 12.30
N GLN A 37 -18.99 8.82 11.22
CA GLN A 37 -18.13 8.54 10.07
C GLN A 37 -17.78 9.82 9.29
N THR A 38 -16.49 10.12 9.15
CA THR A 38 -15.99 11.10 8.19
C THR A 38 -15.60 10.42 6.87
N LEU A 39 -15.51 11.19 5.78
CA LEU A 39 -15.02 10.68 4.49
C LEU A 39 -13.61 10.09 4.60
N ASP A 40 -12.76 10.64 5.47
CA ASP A 40 -11.41 10.14 5.69
C ASP A 40 -11.42 8.81 6.45
N ASN A 41 -12.27 8.66 7.47
CA ASN A 41 -12.47 7.39 8.17
C ASN A 41 -12.99 6.30 7.23
N PHE A 42 -13.89 6.65 6.29
CA PHE A 42 -14.38 5.71 5.28
C PHE A 42 -13.28 5.26 4.31
N LYS A 43 -12.46 6.20 3.80
CA LYS A 43 -11.34 5.88 2.91
C LYS A 43 -10.31 4.98 3.58
N GLN A 44 -9.92 5.29 4.81
CA GLN A 44 -8.98 4.49 5.60
C GLN A 44 -9.57 3.11 5.93
N GLY A 45 -10.84 3.05 6.33
CA GLY A 45 -11.54 1.79 6.58
C GLY A 45 -11.61 0.91 5.33
N ARG A 46 -11.86 1.49 4.15
CA ARG A 46 -11.85 0.72 2.90
C ARG A 46 -10.46 0.15 2.58
N LEU A 47 -9.40 0.91 2.85
CA LEU A 47 -8.02 0.46 2.64
C LEU A 47 -7.67 -0.69 3.61
N ALA A 48 -7.97 -0.53 4.90
CA ALA A 48 -7.75 -1.57 5.91
C ALA A 48 -8.49 -2.88 5.58
N LEU A 49 -9.72 -2.79 5.06
CA LEU A 49 -10.47 -3.98 4.61
C LEU A 49 -9.71 -4.76 3.54
N TYR A 50 -9.09 -4.07 2.57
CA TYR A 50 -8.33 -4.74 1.52
C TYR A 50 -7.07 -5.42 2.07
N ASP A 51 -6.33 -4.73 2.94
CA ASP A 51 -5.07 -5.23 3.50
C ASP A 51 -5.30 -6.43 4.46
N ASP A 52 -6.29 -6.34 5.35
CA ASP A 52 -6.44 -7.31 6.44
C ASP A 52 -7.30 -8.53 6.05
N ALA A 53 -8.25 -8.34 5.12
CA ALA A 53 -9.24 -9.36 4.77
C ALA A 53 -9.14 -9.77 3.30
N VAL A 54 -9.35 -8.85 2.36
CA VAL A 54 -9.58 -9.20 0.95
C VAL A 54 -8.33 -9.76 0.28
N ILE A 55 -7.18 -9.09 0.43
CA ILE A 55 -5.93 -9.52 -0.20
C ILE A 55 -5.49 -10.88 0.36
N PRO A 56 -5.40 -11.11 1.68
CA PRO A 56 -5.05 -12.41 2.24
C PRO A 56 -6.01 -13.53 1.80
N LEU A 57 -7.32 -13.26 1.81
CA LEU A 57 -8.31 -14.24 1.37
C LEU A 57 -8.13 -14.59 -0.12
N SER A 58 -7.89 -13.58 -0.96
CA SER A 58 -7.66 -13.79 -2.39
C SER A 58 -6.41 -14.61 -2.67
N GLN A 59 -5.33 -14.42 -1.90
CA GLN A 59 -4.11 -15.23 -2.03
C GLN A 59 -4.39 -16.71 -1.71
N VAL A 60 -5.20 -16.99 -0.69
CA VAL A 60 -5.59 -18.37 -0.35
C VAL A 60 -6.41 -18.98 -1.48
N ILE A 61 -7.40 -18.25 -2.00
CA ILE A 61 -8.28 -18.74 -3.07
C ILE A 61 -7.48 -18.97 -4.36
N PHE A 62 -6.71 -17.98 -4.81
CA PHE A 62 -5.93 -18.10 -6.04
C PHE A 62 -4.78 -19.09 -5.91
N GLY A 63 -4.20 -19.25 -4.71
CA GLY A 63 -3.22 -20.29 -4.42
C GLY A 63 -3.83 -21.68 -4.60
N GLY A 64 -4.97 -21.96 -3.97
CA GLY A 64 -5.66 -23.25 -4.11
C GLY A 64 -6.13 -23.51 -5.55
N LEU A 65 -6.61 -22.48 -6.24
CA LEU A 65 -6.94 -22.58 -7.67
C LEU A 65 -5.70 -22.84 -8.54
N GLY A 66 -4.58 -22.20 -8.23
CA GLY A 66 -3.30 -22.38 -8.93
C GLY A 66 -2.80 -23.81 -8.79
N GLU A 67 -2.79 -24.34 -7.58
CA GLU A 67 -2.37 -25.73 -7.30
C GLU A 67 -3.27 -26.74 -8.02
N LEU A 68 -4.57 -26.47 -8.15
CA LEU A 68 -5.51 -27.36 -8.84
C LEU A 68 -5.44 -27.27 -10.37
N LEU A 69 -5.29 -26.06 -10.92
CA LEU A 69 -5.46 -25.79 -12.35
C LEU A 69 -4.14 -25.81 -13.11
N LEU A 70 -3.06 -25.23 -12.58
CA LEU A 70 -1.81 -25.07 -13.31
C LEU A 70 -1.22 -26.41 -13.78
N PRO A 71 -1.16 -27.46 -12.93
CA PRO A 71 -0.63 -28.76 -13.38
C PRO A 71 -1.45 -29.40 -14.50
N ARG A 72 -2.76 -29.12 -14.57
CA ARG A 72 -3.65 -29.63 -15.62
C ARG A 72 -3.36 -29.02 -16.99
N TYR A 73 -2.76 -27.83 -17.01
CA TYR A 73 -2.35 -27.14 -18.24
C TYR A 73 -0.84 -27.28 -18.51
N GLY A 74 -0.14 -28.17 -17.79
CA GLY A 74 1.31 -28.38 -17.95
C GLY A 74 2.15 -27.21 -17.45
N LEU A 75 1.59 -26.34 -16.61
CA LEU A 75 2.29 -25.24 -15.97
C LEU A 75 2.72 -25.69 -14.57
N ASP A 76 3.97 -25.43 -14.21
CA ASP A 76 4.47 -25.68 -12.87
C ASP A 76 3.95 -24.58 -11.91
N PRO A 77 3.25 -24.94 -10.80
CA PRO A 77 2.91 -24.00 -9.74
C PRO A 77 4.11 -23.24 -9.13
N ALA A 78 5.33 -23.73 -9.31
CA ALA A 78 6.55 -23.00 -8.91
C ALA A 78 6.90 -21.85 -9.85
N GLU A 79 6.53 -21.93 -11.13
CA GLU A 79 6.88 -20.95 -12.17
C GLU A 79 5.73 -19.97 -12.47
N ALA A 80 4.49 -20.45 -12.35
CA ALA A 80 3.30 -19.67 -12.61
C ALA A 80 2.42 -19.57 -11.36
N ARG A 81 1.80 -18.41 -11.14
CA ARG A 81 0.79 -18.22 -10.11
C ARG A 81 -0.40 -17.46 -10.65
N ILE A 82 -1.58 -17.80 -10.15
CA ILE A 82 -2.78 -17.00 -10.37
C ILE A 82 -2.75 -15.87 -9.33
N ALA A 83 -2.87 -14.63 -9.78
CA ALA A 83 -2.91 -13.46 -8.90
C ALA A 83 -3.96 -12.47 -9.42
N PHE A 84 -4.42 -11.58 -8.52
CA PHE A 84 -5.24 -10.45 -8.92
C PHE A 84 -4.36 -9.28 -9.40
N ASP A 85 -4.97 -8.41 -10.20
CA ASP A 85 -4.35 -7.18 -10.66
C ASP A 85 -4.64 -6.04 -9.66
N PRO A 86 -3.64 -5.54 -8.92
CA PRO A 86 -3.84 -4.46 -7.94
C PRO A 86 -4.20 -3.13 -8.60
N ASP A 87 -3.86 -2.91 -9.87
CA ASP A 87 -4.13 -1.66 -10.58
C ASP A 87 -5.61 -1.49 -10.95
N LYS A 88 -6.38 -2.57 -10.94
CA LYS A 88 -7.84 -2.51 -11.11
C LYS A 88 -8.58 -2.12 -9.84
N VAL A 89 -7.91 -2.12 -8.69
CA VAL A 89 -8.54 -1.80 -7.39
C VAL A 89 -8.29 -0.34 -7.05
N THR A 90 -9.32 0.50 -7.19
CA THR A 90 -9.22 1.95 -6.98
C THR A 90 -8.61 2.34 -5.63
N ALA A 91 -8.94 1.61 -4.55
CA ALA A 91 -8.40 1.89 -3.22
C ALA A 91 -6.87 1.70 -3.13
N LEU A 92 -6.34 0.70 -3.82
CA LEU A 92 -4.90 0.42 -3.85
C LEU A 92 -4.15 1.42 -4.74
N VAL A 93 -4.76 1.84 -5.85
CA VAL A 93 -4.21 2.88 -6.73
C VAL A 93 -4.06 4.20 -6.00
N THR A 94 -5.06 4.61 -5.19
CA THR A 94 -4.96 5.85 -4.40
C THR A 94 -3.76 5.81 -3.45
N ARG A 95 -3.61 4.71 -2.68
CA ARG A 95 -2.46 4.53 -1.78
C ARG A 95 -1.12 4.54 -2.53
N ARG A 96 -1.03 3.84 -3.66
CA ARG A 96 0.18 3.80 -4.49
C ARG A 96 0.56 5.19 -4.98
N ASN A 97 -0.42 5.98 -5.44
CA ASN A 97 -0.18 7.35 -5.90
C ASN A 97 0.30 8.27 -4.76
N GLU A 98 -0.24 8.11 -3.55
CA GLU A 98 0.23 8.84 -2.36
C GLU A 98 1.67 8.45 -1.98
N GLU A 99 2.01 7.17 -2.08
CA GLU A 99 3.38 6.69 -1.86
C GLU A 99 4.36 7.26 -2.88
N LEU A 100 3.99 7.27 -4.17
CA LEU A 100 4.79 7.86 -5.23
C LEU A 100 4.99 9.36 -5.06
N LEU A 101 3.95 10.08 -4.63
CA LEU A 101 4.06 11.50 -4.30
C LEU A 101 5.09 11.73 -3.19
N LYS A 102 5.05 10.92 -2.12
CA LYS A 102 6.01 11.00 -1.01
C LYS A 102 7.43 10.68 -1.46
N ARG A 103 7.62 9.61 -2.23
CA ARG A 103 8.93 9.24 -2.81
C ARG A 103 9.50 10.34 -3.70
N SER A 104 8.65 10.94 -4.55
CA SER A 104 9.02 12.07 -5.40
C SER A 104 9.39 13.32 -4.59
N GLN A 105 8.77 13.56 -3.43
CA GLN A 105 9.11 14.72 -2.59
C GLN A 105 10.45 14.55 -1.87
N ILE A 106 10.77 13.31 -1.47
CA ILE A 106 12.03 13.01 -0.79
C ILE A 106 13.19 12.92 -1.81
N ASN A 107 12.89 12.81 -3.11
CA ASN A 107 13.87 12.62 -4.20
C ASN A 107 14.78 11.40 -3.94
N VAL A 108 14.20 10.28 -3.49
CA VAL A 108 14.95 9.02 -3.31
C VAL A 108 15.10 8.28 -4.63
N ASP A 109 14.02 8.24 -5.42
CA ASP A 109 13.92 7.46 -6.64
C ASP A 109 14.02 8.38 -7.86
N THR A 110 14.68 7.91 -8.92
CA THR A 110 14.70 8.55 -10.24
C THR A 110 13.31 8.46 -10.91
N LYS A 111 13.09 9.25 -11.96
CA LYS A 111 11.80 9.24 -12.68
C LYS A 111 11.54 7.87 -13.33
N ASN A 112 12.57 7.21 -13.85
CA ASN A 112 12.43 5.90 -14.48
C ASN A 112 12.15 4.79 -13.45
N GLU A 113 12.79 4.82 -12.28
CA GLU A 113 12.48 3.90 -11.18
C GLU A 113 11.02 4.05 -10.71
N MET A 114 10.55 5.29 -10.54
CA MET A 114 9.14 5.53 -10.19
C MET A 114 8.16 5.04 -11.27
N ARG A 115 8.51 5.13 -12.55
CA ARG A 115 7.66 4.61 -13.65
C ARG A 115 7.65 3.09 -13.67
N ALA A 116 8.79 2.46 -13.42
CA ALA A 116 8.88 1.00 -13.31
C ALA A 116 7.96 0.45 -12.21
N LEU A 117 7.84 1.15 -11.06
CA LEU A 117 6.92 0.78 -9.98
C LEU A 117 5.43 0.78 -10.40
N ILE A 118 5.06 1.56 -11.40
CA ILE A 118 3.69 1.68 -11.93
C ILE A 118 3.52 0.79 -13.18
N GLY A 119 4.56 0.07 -13.60
CA GLY A 119 4.56 -0.70 -14.84
C GLY A 119 4.50 0.17 -16.09
N ARG A 120 5.00 1.42 -16.03
CA ARG A 120 5.13 2.31 -17.18
C ARG A 120 6.51 2.21 -17.79
N GLU A 121 6.57 2.37 -19.11
CA GLU A 121 7.82 2.41 -19.85
C GLU A 121 8.68 3.63 -19.43
N PRO A 122 10.02 3.46 -19.43
CA PRO A 122 10.97 4.53 -19.13
C PRO A 122 10.93 5.62 -20.20
N VAL A 123 11.21 6.87 -19.80
CA VAL A 123 11.20 8.02 -20.71
C VAL A 123 12.65 8.40 -21.01
N GLY A 124 13.30 7.57 -21.83
CA GLY A 124 14.69 7.76 -22.26
C GLY A 124 15.72 7.77 -21.13
N ALA A 125 16.98 8.03 -21.48
CA ALA A 125 18.11 8.08 -20.53
C ALA A 125 18.07 9.30 -19.59
N GLU A 126 17.33 10.36 -19.96
CA GLU A 126 17.18 11.55 -19.12
C GLU A 126 16.37 11.28 -17.84
N GLY A 127 15.57 10.21 -17.82
CA GLY A 127 14.76 9.80 -16.67
C GLY A 127 15.54 9.14 -15.52
N ASP A 128 16.81 8.79 -15.75
CA ASP A 128 17.72 8.20 -14.75
C ASP A 128 18.50 9.25 -13.95
N THR A 129 18.26 10.54 -14.23
CA THR A 129 18.91 11.64 -13.52
C THR A 129 18.08 12.07 -12.30
N LEU A 130 18.74 12.12 -11.14
CA LEU A 130 18.13 12.56 -9.88
C LEU A 130 18.46 14.04 -9.65
N LEU A 131 17.43 14.88 -9.69
CA LEU A 131 17.58 16.33 -9.53
C LEU A 131 17.34 16.70 -8.06
N VAL A 132 18.41 17.07 -7.36
CA VAL A 132 18.34 17.57 -5.98
C VAL A 132 18.37 19.10 -6.00
N PRO A 133 17.57 19.80 -5.16
CA PRO A 133 17.64 21.26 -5.07
C PRO A 133 19.05 21.72 -4.66
N ALA A 134 19.59 22.71 -5.38
CA ALA A 134 20.94 23.24 -5.19
C ALA A 134 21.21 23.86 -3.79
N THR A 135 20.17 24.03 -2.97
CA THR A 135 20.26 24.52 -1.59
C THR A 135 20.61 23.41 -0.58
N MET A 136 20.55 22.13 -0.99
CA MET A 136 20.87 20.99 -0.13
C MET A 136 22.39 20.74 -0.17
N VAL A 137 23.14 21.54 0.59
CA VAL A 137 24.57 21.32 0.80
C VAL A 137 24.75 20.33 1.95
N PRO A 138 25.61 19.29 1.82
CA PRO A 138 25.91 18.39 2.92
C PRO A 138 26.40 19.17 4.14
N LEU A 139 25.84 18.87 5.31
CA LEU A 139 26.31 19.47 6.55
C LEU A 139 27.73 18.94 6.84
N GLY A 140 28.76 19.73 6.53
CA GLY A 140 30.16 19.36 6.74
C GLY A 140 31.05 19.43 5.50
N THR A 141 30.50 19.63 4.30
CA THR A 141 31.33 19.88 3.10
C THR A 141 31.53 21.36 2.90
N ASP A 142 32.77 21.81 3.03
CA ASP A 142 33.18 23.16 2.62
C ASP A 142 33.30 23.20 1.09
N LEU A 143 32.47 24.01 0.43
CA LEU A 143 32.45 24.18 -1.03
C LEU A 143 33.65 24.98 -1.56
N PHE A 144 34.46 25.55 -0.67
CA PHE A 144 35.63 26.38 -1.02
C PHE A 144 36.97 25.70 -0.72
N THR A 145 36.94 24.41 -0.38
CA THR A 145 38.13 23.61 -0.08
C THR A 145 38.23 22.45 -1.07
N ASP A 146 39.40 22.31 -1.71
CA ASP A 146 39.72 21.25 -2.69
C ASP A 146 39.89 19.85 -2.03
N ASP A 147 39.78 19.74 -0.71
CA ASP A 147 40.03 18.49 0.03
C ASP A 147 38.86 17.47 -0.03
N ASN A 148 37.74 17.81 -0.67
CA ASN A 148 36.57 16.92 -0.79
C ASN A 148 36.74 15.76 -1.79
N GLU A 149 37.90 15.60 -2.44
CA GLU A 149 38.15 14.60 -3.50
C GLU A 149 38.74 13.26 -3.02
N ARG A 150 38.87 13.00 -1.71
CA ARG A 150 39.48 11.76 -1.21
C ARG A 150 38.46 10.94 -0.44
N ASP A 151 37.88 9.93 -1.09
CA ASP A 151 37.51 8.61 -0.53
C ASP A 151 36.52 7.81 -1.42
N ILE A 152 36.77 7.68 -2.74
CA ILE A 152 35.99 6.77 -3.61
C ILE A 152 36.86 5.70 -4.31
N LEU A 153 38.13 5.55 -3.94
CA LEU A 153 39.01 4.54 -4.54
C LEU A 153 39.79 3.79 -3.46
N GLU A 154 39.14 2.86 -2.76
CA GLU A 154 39.83 1.76 -2.06
C GLU A 154 38.85 0.66 -1.61
N ILE A 155 38.09 0.06 -2.54
CA ILE A 155 37.58 -1.32 -2.36
C ILE A 155 37.70 -2.07 -3.70
N THR A 156 38.93 -2.34 -4.12
CA THR A 156 39.27 -3.49 -4.96
C THR A 156 40.70 -3.92 -4.63
N GLU A 157 40.83 -4.81 -3.65
CA GLU A 157 41.62 -6.06 -3.69
C GLU A 157 41.38 -6.86 -2.40
#